data_AF-A0A7X6YCL8-F1
#
_entry.id   AF-A0A7X6YCL8-F1
#
_cell.length_a   1.000
_cell.length_b   1.000
_cell.length_c   1.000
_cell.angle_alpha   90.00
_cell.angle_beta   90.00
_cell.angle_gamma   90.00
#
_symmetry.space_group_name_H-M   'P 1'
#
loop_
_entity.id
_entity.type
_entity.pdbx_description
1 polymer ?
#
loop_
_entity_poly.entity_id
_entity_poly.type
_entity_poly.pdbx_seq_one_letter_code
_entity_poly.pdbx_strand_id
1 'polypeptide(L)'
;MAQNVASLAATGGLTVVGGGTLTLAGTNAVRGLVDVQEGTLKARFAHNGLPGMPVFWHRLDADALLADATGHGFDMKQAGAGAQTLDRFGEPNAYAFDNNVNFQIPHSALYAMTTSFTASAWIYVTAYTGGSEQSILSSRYDSGTRTFEFKLNGSGELRLLEHSSGSWWQDIVTDAKVPLSQWVHVAVSVSPQGAQLYINGAPQSMRSQNPAGVYTGVGWPWPGDIRLAAAASTAGMLIGRSHPTVAGRLRGSLDDVMLYDRVLTDDEITQLYDGSASRRVAVRVAGLGVLDLTGATQAVSEVSGCGYVVNGTLAVEERVAAGDDDAAAAGAVLSVANLTLGTNAVYACSFDGAANDTVEVAGLLTVDGAGAVDFGRTEADPVTRSFTATVMTYGTVSGAANFAGWRVTGLGREGYQATVTAADGEVVVTVKATFGSVLLLK
;
A
#
# COMPACT_ATOMS: atom_id res chain seq x y z
N MET A 1 36.00 10.69 3.17
CA MET A 1 36.10 9.58 2.20
C MET A 1 34.68 9.19 1.81
N ALA A 2 34.34 9.16 0.52
CA ALA A 2 33.08 8.56 0.08
C ALA A 2 33.25 7.04 0.09
N GLN A 3 32.49 6.32 0.91
CA GLN A 3 32.43 4.86 0.86
C GLN A 3 31.25 4.47 -0.02
N ASN A 4 31.53 3.78 -1.14
CA ASN A 4 30.48 3.12 -1.93
C ASN A 4 30.18 1.78 -1.26
N VAL A 5 29.00 1.65 -0.63
CA VAL A 5 28.54 0.38 -0.07
C VAL A 5 27.74 -0.34 -1.15
N ALA A 6 28.26 -1.45 -1.67
CA ALA A 6 27.67 -2.18 -2.79
C ALA A 6 26.56 -3.18 -2.40
N SER A 7 26.47 -3.58 -1.13
CA SER A 7 25.36 -4.34 -0.54
C SER A 7 25.49 -4.44 0.98
N LEU A 8 24.36 -4.55 1.68
CA LEU A 8 24.27 -4.92 3.10
C LEU A 8 23.62 -6.30 3.20
N ALA A 9 24.16 -7.18 4.04
CA ALA A 9 23.57 -8.50 4.28
C ALA A 9 22.17 -8.37 4.90
N ALA A 10 21.30 -9.36 4.65
CA ALA A 10 19.84 -9.37 4.92
C ALA A 10 19.37 -9.07 6.37
N THR A 11 20.28 -8.83 7.31
CA THR A 11 19.98 -8.51 8.72
C THR A 11 20.80 -7.33 9.27
N GLY A 12 21.54 -6.59 8.43
CA GLY A 12 22.45 -5.52 8.86
C GLY A 12 21.95 -4.13 8.48
N GLY A 13 21.72 -3.28 9.48
CA GLY A 13 21.54 -1.83 9.27
C GLY A 13 22.82 -1.16 8.76
N LEU A 14 22.68 0.02 8.16
CA LEU A 14 23.81 0.84 7.74
C LEU A 14 24.13 1.87 8.82
N THR A 15 25.25 1.71 9.53
CA THR A 15 25.73 2.70 10.48
C THR A 15 26.92 3.44 9.87
N VAL A 16 26.79 4.76 9.72
CA VAL A 16 27.91 5.65 9.34
C VAL A 16 28.43 6.31 10.60
N VAL A 17 29.70 6.09 10.93
CA VAL A 17 30.35 6.67 12.10
C VAL A 17 31.45 7.65 11.67
N GLY A 18 31.43 8.87 12.22
CA GLY A 18 32.42 9.92 11.95
C GLY A 18 31.95 11.00 10.98
N GLY A 19 32.77 12.03 10.78
CA GLY A 19 32.45 13.14 9.89
C GLY A 19 32.59 12.79 8.41
N GLY A 20 31.58 13.12 7.60
CA GLY A 20 31.61 12.95 6.14
C GLY A 20 30.22 12.84 5.53
N THR A 21 30.16 12.80 4.19
CA THR A 21 28.93 12.52 3.45
C THR A 21 29.00 11.10 2.89
N LEU A 22 28.01 10.27 3.24
CA LEU A 22 27.74 9.02 2.55
C LEU A 22 26.73 9.30 1.43
N THR A 23 27.10 8.96 0.20
CA THR A 23 26.18 8.97 -0.94
C THR A 23 25.94 7.55 -1.39
N LEU A 24 24.71 7.06 -1.25
CA LEU A 24 24.29 5.81 -1.87
C LEU A 24 23.96 6.08 -3.34
N ALA A 25 24.76 5.54 -4.26
CA ALA A 25 24.51 5.68 -5.69
C ALA A 25 23.44 4.68 -6.16
N GLY A 26 22.67 5.05 -7.19
CA GLY A 26 21.62 4.20 -7.77
C GLY A 26 20.29 4.22 -7.02
N THR A 27 19.37 3.33 -7.42
CA THR A 27 18.07 3.14 -6.76
C THR A 27 18.27 2.27 -5.53
N ASN A 28 17.90 2.78 -4.35
CA ASN A 28 18.01 2.06 -3.08
C ASN A 28 16.62 1.72 -2.57
N ALA A 29 16.41 0.48 -2.14
CA ALA A 29 15.18 0.05 -1.48
C ALA A 29 15.36 0.13 0.04
N VAL A 30 14.42 0.79 0.72
CA VAL A 30 14.39 0.91 2.18
C VAL A 30 13.05 0.38 2.66
N ARG A 31 13.06 -0.50 3.67
CA ARG A 31 11.88 -1.08 4.31
C ARG A 31 12.03 -0.96 5.83
N GLY A 32 10.92 -0.84 6.56
CA GLY A 32 10.93 -0.78 8.02
C GLY A 32 11.22 0.62 8.58
N LEU A 33 12.08 0.69 9.60
CA LEU A 33 12.43 1.92 10.33
C LEU A 33 13.68 2.58 9.76
N VAL A 34 13.59 3.87 9.46
CA VAL A 34 14.73 4.76 9.22
C VAL A 34 14.98 5.57 10.48
N ASP A 35 16.04 5.24 11.22
CA ASP A 35 16.42 5.92 12.47
C ASP A 35 17.60 6.88 12.22
N VAL A 36 17.34 8.18 12.30
CA VAL A 36 18.31 9.25 12.17
C VAL A 36 18.68 9.73 13.57
N GLN A 37 19.72 9.11 14.16
CA GLN A 37 20.15 9.42 15.52
C GLN A 37 20.94 10.73 15.62
N GLU A 38 21.81 10.99 14.64
CA GLU A 38 22.66 12.17 14.59
C GLU A 38 22.91 12.61 13.13
N GLY A 39 23.21 13.89 12.92
CA GLY A 39 23.62 14.42 11.63
C GLY A 39 22.45 14.61 10.65
N THR A 40 22.74 14.67 9.34
CA THR A 40 21.71 14.93 8.32
C THR A 40 21.58 13.77 7.34
N LEU A 41 20.39 13.16 7.28
CA LEU A 41 19.97 12.27 6.21
C LEU A 41 19.23 13.06 5.14
N LYS A 42 19.78 13.10 3.91
CA LYS A 42 19.08 13.62 2.73
C LYS A 42 18.46 12.46 1.98
N ALA A 43 17.15 12.31 2.02
CA ALA A 43 16.48 11.15 1.46
C ALA A 43 15.15 11.50 0.77
N ARG A 44 14.84 10.73 -0.28
CA ARG A 44 13.50 10.57 -0.83
C ARG A 44 13.12 9.10 -0.68
N PHE A 45 12.08 8.84 0.08
CA PHE A 45 11.45 7.54 0.18
C PHE A 45 10.52 7.35 -1.02
N ALA A 46 11.07 6.79 -2.10
CA ALA A 46 10.25 6.28 -3.18
C ALA A 46 9.55 5.01 -2.68
N HIS A 47 8.28 5.15 -2.30
CA HIS A 47 7.43 4.03 -1.88
C HIS A 47 6.91 3.30 -3.11
N ASN A 48 7.84 2.71 -3.86
CA ASN A 48 7.53 1.77 -4.91
C ASN A 48 8.15 0.45 -4.47
N GLY A 49 7.45 -0.29 -3.60
CA GLY A 49 7.69 -1.72 -3.43
C GLY A 49 7.52 -2.49 -4.74
N LEU A 50 7.08 -1.82 -5.80
CA LEU A 50 6.95 -2.31 -7.16
C LEU A 50 8.31 -2.41 -7.87
N PRO A 51 8.54 -3.46 -8.66
CA PRO A 51 9.70 -3.60 -9.54
C PRO A 51 9.56 -2.64 -10.75
N GLY A 52 9.76 -1.35 -10.49
CA GLY A 52 9.45 -0.28 -11.44
C GLY A 52 7.96 0.04 -11.52
N MET A 53 7.62 1.13 -12.24
CA MET A 53 6.21 1.48 -12.46
C MET A 53 5.58 0.54 -13.49
N PRO A 54 4.44 -0.09 -13.19
CA PRO A 54 3.67 -0.84 -14.17
C PRO A 54 3.08 0.09 -15.24
N VAL A 55 2.69 -0.49 -16.38
CA VAL A 55 1.92 0.25 -17.40
C VAL A 55 0.49 0.51 -16.96
N PHE A 56 -0.04 -0.34 -16.08
CA PHE A 56 -1.33 -0.14 -15.43
C PHE A 56 -1.27 -0.69 -14.01
N TRP A 57 -1.82 0.07 -13.05
CA TRP A 57 -1.98 -0.37 -11.68
C TRP A 57 -3.29 0.16 -11.17
N HIS A 58 -4.10 -0.74 -10.65
CA HIS A 58 -5.31 -0.38 -9.99
C HIS A 58 -5.38 -1.00 -8.59
N ARG A 59 -5.46 -0.10 -7.60
CA ARG A 59 -5.43 -0.42 -6.17
C ARG A 59 -6.76 -0.94 -5.65
N LEU A 60 -7.88 -0.64 -6.33
CA LEU A 60 -9.24 -0.94 -5.87
C LEU A 60 -9.67 -0.23 -4.57
N ASP A 61 -8.86 0.71 -4.08
CA ASP A 61 -9.14 1.58 -2.93
C ASP A 61 -10.52 2.27 -2.99
N ALA A 62 -11.16 2.40 -1.82
CA ALA A 62 -12.47 3.04 -1.71
C ALA A 62 -12.49 4.51 -2.13
N ASP A 63 -11.37 5.24 -1.94
CA ASP A 63 -11.25 6.65 -2.26
C ASP A 63 -11.04 6.93 -3.77
N ALA A 64 -10.63 5.91 -4.53
CA ALA A 64 -10.22 6.05 -5.92
C ALA A 64 -10.53 4.79 -6.76
N LEU A 65 -11.70 4.18 -6.54
CA LEU A 65 -12.10 2.87 -7.13
C LEU A 65 -12.00 2.77 -8.65
N LEU A 66 -12.05 3.86 -9.41
CA LEU A 66 -11.92 3.80 -10.87
C LEU A 66 -10.58 4.32 -11.38
N ALA A 67 -9.75 4.90 -10.51
CA ALA A 67 -8.55 5.60 -10.93
C ALA A 67 -7.41 4.63 -11.26
N ASP A 68 -6.71 4.92 -12.35
CA ASP A 68 -5.41 4.32 -12.65
C ASP A 68 -4.31 4.97 -11.79
N ALA A 69 -3.69 4.19 -10.91
CA ALA A 69 -2.67 4.63 -9.97
C ALA A 69 -1.33 4.97 -10.64
N THR A 70 -1.14 4.62 -11.92
CA THR A 70 0.09 4.96 -12.67
C THR A 70 0.07 6.38 -13.23
N GLY A 71 -1.12 6.97 -13.39
CA GLY A 71 -1.29 8.26 -14.06
C GLY A 71 -1.22 8.20 -15.59
N HIS A 72 -1.26 7.01 -16.20
CA HIS A 72 -1.29 6.85 -17.67
C HIS A 72 -2.68 7.08 -18.29
N GLY A 73 -3.69 7.37 -17.47
CA GLY A 73 -5.03 7.73 -17.91
C GLY A 73 -5.90 6.52 -18.25
N PHE A 74 -5.63 5.37 -17.63
CA PHE A 74 -6.41 4.14 -17.79
C PHE A 74 -7.58 4.01 -16.79
N ASP A 75 -8.21 5.13 -16.43
CA ASP A 75 -9.35 5.11 -15.53
C ASP A 75 -10.41 4.13 -16.02
N MET A 76 -10.77 3.20 -15.15
CA MET A 76 -11.58 2.06 -15.50
C MET A 76 -13.06 2.41 -15.60
N LYS A 77 -13.79 1.57 -16.34
CA LYS A 77 -15.25 1.59 -16.35
C LYS A 77 -15.79 0.40 -15.57
N GLN A 78 -16.68 0.64 -14.61
CA GLN A 78 -17.37 -0.41 -13.89
C GLN A 78 -18.68 -0.79 -14.59
N ALA A 79 -18.98 -2.09 -14.62
CA ALA A 79 -20.29 -2.61 -15.03
C ALA A 79 -20.83 -3.57 -13.97
N GLY A 80 -22.09 -3.36 -13.56
CA GLY A 80 -22.69 -4.04 -12.41
C GLY A 80 -22.33 -3.39 -11.08
N ALA A 81 -22.75 -4.00 -9.97
CA ALA A 81 -22.52 -3.49 -8.63
C ALA A 81 -21.91 -4.58 -7.75
N GLY A 82 -20.93 -4.19 -6.94
CA GLY A 82 -20.33 -4.96 -5.85
C GLY A 82 -20.10 -4.05 -4.63
N ALA A 83 -19.20 -4.42 -3.73
CA ALA A 83 -18.90 -3.65 -2.53
C ALA A 83 -17.39 -3.61 -2.25
N GLN A 84 -16.96 -2.52 -1.61
CA GLN A 84 -15.65 -2.46 -0.95
C GLN A 84 -15.60 -3.52 0.16
N THR A 85 -14.42 -4.11 0.34
CA THR A 85 -14.15 -5.15 1.34
C THR A 85 -12.76 -4.95 1.91
N LEU A 86 -12.47 -5.64 3.02
CA LEU A 86 -11.17 -5.60 3.64
C LEU A 86 -10.11 -6.27 2.77
N ASP A 87 -8.99 -5.60 2.60
CA ASP A 87 -7.77 -6.08 1.96
C ASP A 87 -6.97 -7.00 2.89
N ARG A 88 -5.74 -7.30 2.50
CA ARG A 88 -4.79 -8.15 3.28
C ARG A 88 -4.28 -7.50 4.56
N PHE A 89 -4.57 -6.22 4.77
CA PHE A 89 -4.20 -5.43 5.94
C PHE A 89 -5.39 -5.13 6.84
N GLY A 90 -6.61 -5.49 6.42
CA GLY A 90 -7.83 -5.21 7.18
C GLY A 90 -8.43 -3.84 6.86
N GLU A 91 -8.00 -3.19 5.78
CA GLU A 91 -8.47 -1.87 5.33
C GLU A 91 -9.45 -2.01 4.17
N PRO A 92 -10.42 -1.08 3.98
CA PRO A 92 -11.43 -1.17 2.91
C PRO A 92 -10.87 -0.80 1.52
N ASN A 93 -9.77 -1.43 1.14
CA ASN A 93 -9.00 -1.17 -0.08
C ASN A 93 -9.00 -2.36 -1.06
N ALA A 94 -10.00 -3.22 -0.96
CA ALA A 94 -10.22 -4.32 -1.87
C ALA A 94 -11.66 -4.31 -2.38
N TYR A 95 -11.90 -4.93 -3.53
CA TYR A 95 -13.25 -4.98 -4.10
C TYR A 95 -13.79 -6.41 -4.20
N ALA A 96 -15.02 -6.60 -3.74
CA ALA A 96 -15.71 -7.89 -3.78
C ALA A 96 -16.41 -8.12 -5.14
N PHE A 97 -16.19 -9.32 -5.69
CA PHE A 97 -16.79 -9.84 -6.91
C PHE A 97 -17.71 -11.02 -6.57
N ASP A 98 -18.98 -10.91 -6.94
CA ASP A 98 -20.06 -11.85 -6.62
C ASP A 98 -20.74 -12.43 -7.88
N ASN A 99 -20.02 -12.48 -8.99
CA ASN A 99 -20.53 -12.71 -10.35
C ASN A 99 -21.38 -11.59 -10.94
N ASN A 100 -21.60 -10.42 -10.32
CA ASN A 100 -22.39 -9.35 -10.93
C ASN A 100 -21.56 -8.16 -11.41
N VAL A 101 -20.36 -7.97 -10.86
CA VAL A 101 -19.49 -6.83 -11.16
C VAL A 101 -18.25 -7.20 -11.99
N ASN A 102 -17.77 -6.24 -12.78
CA ASN A 102 -16.51 -6.28 -13.49
C ASN A 102 -16.03 -4.87 -13.78
N PHE A 103 -14.74 -4.75 -14.07
CA PHE A 103 -14.14 -3.50 -14.54
C PHE A 103 -13.55 -3.66 -15.92
N GLN A 104 -13.51 -2.58 -16.68
CA GLN A 104 -12.92 -2.51 -17.99
C GLN A 104 -11.81 -1.46 -18.00
N ILE A 105 -10.59 -1.89 -18.33
CA ILE A 105 -9.46 -1.02 -18.62
C ILE A 105 -9.66 -0.48 -20.05
N PRO A 106 -9.61 0.84 -20.30
CA PRO A 106 -9.73 1.39 -21.65
C PRO A 106 -8.65 0.85 -22.60
N HIS A 107 -8.99 0.64 -23.87
CA HIS A 107 -8.03 0.23 -24.90
C HIS A 107 -6.89 1.24 -25.04
N SER A 108 -5.67 0.74 -25.23
CA SER A 108 -4.49 1.58 -25.44
C SER A 108 -3.45 0.94 -26.33
N ALA A 109 -2.75 1.79 -27.09
CA ALA A 109 -1.55 1.40 -27.82
C ALA A 109 -0.39 1.00 -26.89
N LEU A 110 -0.39 1.42 -25.62
CA LEU A 110 0.69 1.14 -24.66
C LEU A 110 0.81 -0.35 -24.28
N TYR A 111 -0.27 -1.14 -24.41
CA TYR A 111 -0.26 -2.58 -24.13
C TYR A 111 -0.75 -3.43 -25.31
N ALA A 112 -1.12 -2.80 -26.43
CA ALA A 112 -1.50 -3.51 -27.64
C ALA A 112 -0.29 -4.22 -28.24
N MET A 113 -0.46 -5.46 -28.71
CA MET A 113 0.63 -6.25 -29.31
C MET A 113 1.82 -6.60 -28.42
N THR A 114 1.70 -6.40 -27.10
CA THR A 114 2.73 -6.81 -26.17
C THR A 114 2.82 -8.33 -26.08
N THR A 115 3.98 -8.89 -26.44
CA THR A 115 4.33 -10.32 -26.36
C THR A 115 5.26 -10.65 -25.18
N SER A 116 5.79 -9.62 -24.51
CA SER A 116 6.57 -9.74 -23.28
C SER A 116 5.90 -8.90 -22.19
N PHE A 117 5.30 -9.52 -21.19
CA PHE A 117 4.54 -8.81 -20.16
C PHE A 117 4.46 -9.61 -18.86
N THR A 118 4.03 -8.93 -17.80
CA THR A 118 3.67 -9.57 -16.53
C THR A 118 2.37 -9.00 -16.03
N ALA A 119 1.43 -9.86 -15.63
CA ALA A 119 0.22 -9.44 -14.93
C ALA A 119 0.20 -10.03 -13.53
N SER A 120 -0.25 -9.25 -12.54
CA SER A 120 -0.38 -9.71 -11.15
C SER A 120 -1.64 -9.15 -10.49
N ALA A 121 -2.08 -9.83 -9.44
CA ALA A 121 -3.17 -9.37 -8.56
C ALA A 121 -3.05 -10.03 -7.20
N TRP A 122 -3.59 -9.39 -6.18
CA TRP A 122 -3.99 -10.05 -4.94
C TRP A 122 -5.42 -10.56 -5.09
N ILE A 123 -5.64 -11.82 -4.68
CA ILE A 123 -6.94 -12.46 -4.76
C ILE A 123 -7.33 -13.08 -3.41
N TYR A 124 -8.62 -13.01 -3.07
CA TYR A 124 -9.21 -13.72 -1.93
C TYR A 124 -10.39 -14.56 -2.41
N VAL A 125 -10.24 -15.88 -2.44
CA VAL A 125 -11.29 -16.82 -2.89
C VAL A 125 -11.69 -17.77 -1.78
N THR A 126 -12.99 -18.00 -1.60
CA THR A 126 -13.52 -18.82 -0.49
C THR A 126 -13.93 -20.23 -0.89
N ALA A 127 -14.07 -20.50 -2.19
CA ALA A 127 -14.44 -21.82 -2.69
C ALA A 127 -13.92 -22.05 -4.12
N TYR A 128 -13.65 -23.32 -4.42
CA TYR A 128 -13.53 -23.79 -5.80
C TYR A 128 -14.94 -24.03 -6.36
N THR A 129 -15.16 -23.70 -7.62
CA THR A 129 -16.52 -23.72 -8.21
C THR A 129 -16.97 -25.12 -8.67
N GLY A 130 -16.05 -26.09 -8.74
CA GLY A 130 -16.32 -27.45 -9.21
C GLY A 130 -16.59 -27.57 -10.71
N GLY A 131 -16.44 -26.49 -11.49
CA GLY A 131 -16.60 -26.56 -12.95
C GLY A 131 -16.53 -25.23 -13.70
N SER A 132 -16.85 -24.10 -13.07
CA SER A 132 -16.76 -22.78 -13.72
C SER A 132 -15.40 -22.12 -13.49
N GLU A 133 -14.81 -21.57 -14.53
CA GLU A 133 -13.60 -20.75 -14.39
C GLU A 133 -13.91 -19.43 -13.67
N GLN A 134 -12.87 -18.80 -13.11
CA GLN A 134 -12.96 -17.51 -12.42
C GLN A 134 -11.89 -16.56 -12.97
N SER A 135 -12.29 -15.59 -13.78
CA SER A 135 -11.37 -14.69 -14.48
C SER A 135 -10.84 -13.59 -13.56
N ILE A 136 -9.52 -13.41 -13.54
CA ILE A 136 -8.85 -12.31 -12.83
C ILE A 136 -8.68 -11.16 -13.81
N LEU A 137 -7.97 -11.40 -14.92
CA LEU A 137 -7.69 -10.44 -15.98
C LEU A 137 -7.83 -11.11 -17.35
N SER A 138 -8.49 -10.46 -18.29
CA SER A 138 -8.75 -11.01 -19.62
C SER A 138 -8.72 -9.91 -20.68
N SER A 139 -8.09 -10.16 -21.82
CA SER A 139 -8.27 -9.32 -23.01
C SER A 139 -9.31 -9.89 -23.97
N ARG A 140 -9.97 -10.98 -23.58
CA ARG A 140 -10.98 -11.65 -24.40
C ARG A 140 -12.33 -10.95 -24.26
N TYR A 141 -12.56 -9.96 -25.12
CA TYR A 141 -13.77 -9.14 -25.07
C TYR A 141 -15.00 -9.79 -25.70
N ASP A 142 -14.88 -10.41 -26.87
CA ASP A 142 -15.97 -11.11 -27.58
C ASP A 142 -15.61 -12.59 -27.86
N SER A 143 -16.58 -13.37 -28.38
CA SER A 143 -16.41 -14.82 -28.57
C SER A 143 -15.44 -15.14 -29.71
N GLY A 144 -15.21 -14.19 -30.61
CA GLY A 144 -14.26 -14.26 -31.71
C GLY A 144 -12.85 -13.75 -31.35
N THR A 145 -12.74 -13.00 -30.24
CA THR A 145 -11.49 -12.50 -29.69
C THR A 145 -10.74 -13.66 -29.06
N ARG A 146 -9.47 -13.77 -29.44
CA ARG A 146 -8.60 -14.91 -29.23
C ARG A 146 -7.32 -14.38 -28.64
N THR A 147 -7.28 -14.31 -27.32
CA THR A 147 -6.25 -13.58 -26.58
C THR A 147 -6.02 -14.19 -25.21
N PHE A 148 -5.10 -13.58 -24.48
CA PHE A 148 -4.74 -13.89 -23.11
C PHE A 148 -5.92 -13.86 -22.13
N GLU A 149 -5.98 -14.89 -21.28
CA GLU A 149 -6.81 -14.97 -20.08
C GLU A 149 -5.98 -15.48 -18.90
N PHE A 150 -6.03 -14.73 -17.79
CA PHE A 150 -5.47 -15.11 -16.50
C PHE A 150 -6.58 -15.36 -15.50
N LYS A 151 -6.68 -16.62 -15.04
CA LYS A 151 -7.86 -17.11 -14.34
C LYS A 151 -7.56 -18.28 -13.40
N LEU A 152 -8.54 -18.65 -12.58
CA LEU A 152 -8.60 -19.94 -11.91
C LEU A 152 -9.48 -20.90 -12.71
N ASN A 153 -9.10 -22.17 -12.78
CA ASN A 153 -10.02 -23.20 -13.24
C ASN A 153 -11.04 -23.57 -12.13
N GLY A 154 -12.02 -24.41 -12.44
CA GLY A 154 -13.06 -24.79 -11.47
C GLY A 154 -12.55 -25.62 -10.28
N SER A 155 -11.35 -26.19 -10.37
CA SER A 155 -10.70 -27.02 -9.35
C SER A 155 -9.76 -26.24 -8.43
N GLY A 156 -9.45 -24.98 -8.76
CA GLY A 156 -8.64 -24.06 -7.97
C GLY A 156 -7.22 -23.81 -8.47
N GLU A 157 -6.80 -24.43 -9.56
CA GLU A 157 -5.47 -24.17 -10.14
C GLU A 157 -5.45 -22.86 -10.91
N LEU A 158 -4.34 -22.11 -10.76
CA LEU A 158 -4.05 -20.92 -11.54
C LEU A 158 -3.79 -21.32 -13.00
N ARG A 159 -4.38 -20.59 -13.93
CA ARG A 159 -4.46 -20.93 -15.35
C ARG A 159 -4.15 -19.72 -16.23
N LEU A 160 -3.23 -19.91 -17.14
CA LEU A 160 -2.99 -19.08 -18.31
C LEU A 160 -3.63 -19.80 -19.51
N LEU A 161 -4.60 -19.14 -20.14
CA LEU A 161 -5.20 -19.61 -21.38
C LEU A 161 -4.93 -18.60 -22.48
N GLU A 162 -4.54 -19.10 -23.65
CA GLU A 162 -4.62 -18.35 -24.89
C GLU A 162 -5.41 -19.15 -25.92
N HIS A 163 -6.32 -18.45 -26.58
CA HIS A 163 -7.01 -18.95 -27.75
C HIS A 163 -6.28 -18.42 -28.98
N SER A 164 -5.86 -19.28 -29.90
CA SER A 164 -5.23 -18.87 -31.17
C SER A 164 -6.19 -19.07 -32.36
N SER A 165 -5.75 -18.69 -33.58
CA SER A 165 -6.56 -18.87 -34.80
C SER A 165 -6.64 -20.35 -35.21
N GLY A 166 -7.79 -21.00 -34.94
CA GLY A 166 -8.09 -22.37 -35.40
C GLY A 166 -8.66 -23.25 -34.28
N SER A 167 -8.38 -24.56 -34.33
CA SER A 167 -8.77 -25.56 -33.32
C SER A 167 -7.76 -25.72 -32.18
N TRP A 168 -6.87 -24.73 -31.97
CA TRP A 168 -5.78 -24.82 -31.00
C TRP A 168 -5.85 -23.72 -29.95
N TRP A 169 -5.49 -24.09 -28.73
CA TRP A 169 -5.41 -23.21 -27.57
C TRP A 169 -4.20 -23.64 -26.73
N GLN A 170 -3.56 -22.69 -26.06
CA GLN A 170 -2.59 -22.99 -25.01
C GLN A 170 -3.30 -23.03 -23.67
N ASP A 171 -3.32 -24.19 -23.04
CA ASP A 171 -3.85 -24.36 -21.68
C ASP A 171 -2.71 -24.71 -20.74
N ILE A 172 -2.30 -23.72 -19.94
CA ILE A 172 -1.21 -23.86 -18.99
C ILE A 172 -1.81 -23.69 -17.59
N VAL A 173 -1.74 -24.75 -16.78
CA VAL A 173 -2.28 -24.76 -15.42
C VAL A 173 -1.18 -25.12 -14.44
N THR A 174 -1.24 -24.52 -13.25
CA THR A 174 -0.36 -24.90 -12.13
C THR A 174 -0.69 -26.30 -11.60
N ASP A 175 0.29 -26.93 -10.96
CA ASP A 175 0.06 -28.17 -10.19
C ASP A 175 -0.53 -27.90 -8.81
N ALA A 176 -0.13 -26.77 -8.21
CA ALA A 176 -0.69 -26.30 -6.97
C ALA A 176 -2.04 -25.63 -7.17
N LYS A 177 -2.90 -25.73 -6.16
CA LYS A 177 -4.13 -24.93 -6.08
C LYS A 177 -3.84 -23.63 -5.37
N VAL A 178 -4.57 -22.58 -5.75
CA VAL A 178 -4.61 -21.35 -4.96
C VAL A 178 -5.27 -21.66 -3.60
N PRO A 179 -4.61 -21.31 -2.49
CA PRO A 179 -5.19 -21.47 -1.15
C PRO A 179 -6.50 -20.70 -0.99
N LEU A 180 -7.47 -21.29 -0.28
CA LEU A 180 -8.76 -20.67 0.00
C LEU A 180 -8.72 -19.84 1.29
N SER A 181 -9.64 -18.88 1.39
CA SER A 181 -9.93 -18.07 2.59
C SER A 181 -8.72 -17.34 3.18
N GLN A 182 -7.83 -16.88 2.30
CA GLN A 182 -6.71 -16.00 2.62
C GLN A 182 -6.36 -15.17 1.39
N TRP A 183 -5.69 -14.04 1.60
CA TRP A 183 -5.14 -13.25 0.50
C TRP A 183 -3.94 -13.98 -0.12
N VAL A 184 -3.96 -14.14 -1.43
CA VAL A 184 -2.94 -14.82 -2.21
C VAL A 184 -2.48 -13.90 -3.33
N HIS A 185 -1.18 -13.65 -3.42
CA HIS A 185 -0.61 -12.96 -4.57
C HIS A 185 -0.46 -13.95 -5.71
N VAL A 186 -0.98 -13.61 -6.89
CA VAL A 186 -0.84 -14.42 -8.10
C VAL A 186 -0.27 -13.58 -9.21
N ALA A 187 0.61 -14.18 -10.01
CA ALA A 187 1.19 -13.50 -11.17
C ALA A 187 1.42 -14.46 -12.34
N VAL A 188 1.50 -13.88 -13.53
CA VAL A 188 1.88 -14.55 -14.76
C VAL A 188 2.88 -13.68 -15.52
N SER A 189 4.04 -14.26 -15.84
CA SER A 189 5.07 -13.64 -16.70
C SER A 189 5.09 -14.38 -18.05
N VAL A 190 5.07 -13.65 -19.15
CA VAL A 190 5.05 -14.20 -20.52
C VAL A 190 6.08 -13.47 -21.37
N SER A 191 6.80 -14.22 -22.22
CA SER A 191 7.63 -13.72 -23.31
C SER A 191 7.53 -14.65 -24.52
N PRO A 192 8.16 -14.32 -25.66
CA PRO A 192 8.31 -15.28 -26.75
C PRO A 192 9.14 -16.53 -26.41
N GLN A 193 9.89 -16.52 -25.30
CA GLN A 193 10.79 -17.61 -24.87
C GLN A 193 10.19 -18.50 -23.79
N GLY A 194 9.24 -18.00 -23.00
CA GLY A 194 8.57 -18.80 -22.00
C GLY A 194 7.39 -18.14 -21.32
N ALA A 195 6.71 -18.91 -20.47
CA ALA A 195 5.76 -18.38 -19.49
C ALA A 195 5.98 -19.00 -18.11
N GLN A 196 5.66 -18.26 -17.06
CA GLN A 196 5.73 -18.73 -15.67
C GLN A 196 4.54 -18.21 -14.87
N LEU A 197 3.95 -19.08 -14.05
CA LEU A 197 2.88 -18.76 -13.10
C LEU A 197 3.45 -18.73 -11.68
N TYR A 198 2.95 -17.80 -10.85
CA TYR A 198 3.43 -17.60 -9.49
C TYR A 198 2.26 -17.59 -8.51
N ILE A 199 2.49 -18.17 -7.33
CA ILE A 199 1.58 -18.12 -6.17
C ILE A 199 2.42 -17.70 -4.97
N ASN A 200 2.04 -16.62 -4.30
CA ASN A 200 2.74 -16.02 -3.16
C ASN A 200 4.23 -15.80 -3.42
N GLY A 201 4.55 -15.17 -4.56
CA GLY A 201 5.92 -14.86 -4.97
C GLY A 201 6.70 -16.05 -5.55
N ALA A 202 6.30 -17.29 -5.25
CA ALA A 202 7.04 -18.48 -5.66
C ALA A 202 6.66 -18.97 -7.08
N PRO A 203 7.65 -19.29 -7.94
CA PRO A 203 7.37 -19.90 -9.24
C PRO A 203 6.77 -21.28 -9.07
N GLN A 204 5.70 -21.56 -9.82
CA GLN A 204 4.96 -22.81 -9.75
C GLN A 204 5.40 -23.82 -10.81
N SER A 205 5.33 -25.09 -10.46
CA SER A 205 5.29 -26.15 -11.47
C SER A 205 3.95 -26.08 -12.22
N MET A 206 4.02 -26.26 -13.52
CA MET A 206 2.90 -26.13 -14.46
C MET A 206 2.81 -27.37 -15.32
N ARG A 207 1.60 -27.64 -15.79
CA ARG A 207 1.31 -28.63 -16.81
C ARG A 207 0.53 -28.01 -17.95
N SER A 208 0.81 -28.51 -19.15
CA SER A 208 0.04 -28.17 -20.34
C SER A 208 -0.10 -29.41 -21.19
N GLN A 209 -1.29 -29.59 -21.74
CA GLN A 209 -1.56 -30.61 -22.75
C GLN A 209 -1.78 -29.91 -24.08
N ASN A 210 -0.94 -30.24 -25.06
CA ASN A 210 -1.15 -29.86 -26.43
C ASN A 210 -1.16 -31.12 -27.32
N PRO A 211 -1.55 -31.02 -28.60
CA PRO A 211 -1.56 -32.18 -29.50
C PRO A 211 -0.19 -32.85 -29.69
N ALA A 212 0.91 -32.18 -29.34
CA ALA A 212 2.28 -32.69 -29.46
C ALA A 212 2.77 -33.41 -28.19
N GLY A 213 2.03 -33.35 -27.07
CA GLY A 213 2.36 -34.07 -25.84
C GLY A 213 1.89 -33.38 -24.55
N VAL A 214 2.30 -33.96 -23.42
CA VAL A 214 2.09 -33.41 -22.08
C VAL A 214 3.41 -32.85 -21.58
N TYR A 215 3.37 -31.62 -21.07
CA TYR A 215 4.47 -31.00 -20.35
C TYR A 215 4.15 -30.96 -18.86
N THR A 216 5.17 -31.12 -18.03
CA THR A 216 5.15 -30.90 -16.58
C THR A 216 6.49 -30.31 -16.15
N GLY A 217 6.50 -29.15 -15.50
CA GLY A 217 7.74 -28.51 -15.04
C GLY A 217 7.58 -27.04 -14.67
N VAL A 218 8.68 -26.42 -14.23
CA VAL A 218 8.79 -24.98 -14.00
C VAL A 218 9.32 -24.33 -15.29
N GLY A 219 8.73 -23.22 -15.69
CA GLY A 219 9.05 -22.48 -16.91
C GLY A 219 8.51 -23.16 -18.16
N TRP A 220 7.31 -22.78 -18.61
CA TRP A 220 6.71 -23.26 -19.85
C TRP A 220 7.52 -22.74 -21.04
N PRO A 221 8.15 -23.59 -21.87
CA PRO A 221 9.12 -23.13 -22.87
C PRO A 221 8.52 -22.82 -24.25
N TRP A 222 7.21 -23.02 -24.46
CA TRP A 222 6.56 -22.88 -25.77
C TRP A 222 5.35 -21.94 -25.75
N PRO A 223 5.50 -20.69 -25.29
CA PRO A 223 4.40 -19.74 -25.15
C PRO A 223 3.81 -19.32 -26.51
N GLY A 224 4.49 -19.61 -27.62
CA GLY A 224 3.99 -19.27 -28.96
C GLY A 224 3.74 -17.77 -29.11
N ASP A 225 2.54 -17.42 -29.53
CA ASP A 225 2.12 -16.05 -29.86
C ASP A 225 1.20 -15.44 -28.78
N ILE A 226 1.35 -15.85 -27.50
CA ILE A 226 0.56 -15.26 -26.41
C ILE A 226 0.78 -13.75 -26.35
N ARG A 227 -0.29 -13.00 -26.59
CA ARG A 227 -0.31 -11.54 -26.60
C ARG A 227 -1.27 -11.02 -25.56
N LEU A 228 -0.83 -9.97 -24.88
CA LEU A 228 -1.60 -9.28 -23.86
C LEU A 228 -2.93 -8.74 -24.41
N ALA A 229 -2.92 -8.13 -25.60
CA ALA A 229 -4.11 -7.71 -26.33
C ALA A 229 -3.91 -7.86 -27.85
N ALA A 230 -4.97 -8.25 -28.58
CA ALA A 230 -4.95 -8.41 -30.04
C ALA A 230 -4.95 -7.07 -30.80
N ALA A 231 -4.29 -7.02 -31.97
CA ALA A 231 -4.16 -5.79 -32.78
C ALA A 231 -5.48 -5.36 -33.39
N ALA A 232 -6.35 -6.33 -33.70
CA ALA A 232 -7.65 -6.08 -34.31
C ALA A 232 -8.73 -5.71 -33.28
N SER A 233 -8.43 -5.78 -31.98
CA SER A 233 -9.39 -5.43 -30.93
C SER A 233 -9.13 -4.03 -30.42
N THR A 234 -10.08 -3.12 -30.65
CA THR A 234 -10.16 -1.84 -29.94
C THR A 234 -10.91 -1.96 -28.61
N ALA A 235 -11.33 -3.18 -28.25
CA ALA A 235 -11.89 -3.44 -26.94
C ALA A 235 -10.74 -3.58 -25.94
N GLY A 236 -10.82 -2.81 -24.85
CA GLY A 236 -9.86 -2.86 -23.76
C GLY A 236 -9.94 -4.16 -22.95
N MET A 237 -9.25 -4.21 -21.81
CA MET A 237 -9.16 -5.42 -20.98
C MET A 237 -10.25 -5.46 -19.90
N LEU A 238 -10.56 -6.65 -19.40
CA LEU A 238 -11.59 -6.94 -18.42
C LEU A 238 -10.97 -7.50 -17.14
N ILE A 239 -11.40 -6.98 -16.00
CA ILE A 239 -11.08 -7.47 -14.65
C ILE A 239 -12.32 -8.12 -14.04
N GLY A 240 -12.17 -9.30 -13.46
CA GLY A 240 -13.24 -10.04 -12.78
C GLY A 240 -14.21 -10.79 -13.72
N ARG A 241 -14.00 -10.73 -15.02
CA ARG A 241 -14.71 -11.54 -16.03
C ARG A 241 -13.86 -11.77 -17.27
N SER A 242 -14.12 -12.86 -17.99
CA SER A 242 -13.85 -12.95 -19.43
C SER A 242 -15.11 -12.53 -20.20
N HIS A 243 -15.08 -12.51 -21.54
CA HIS A 243 -16.22 -12.44 -22.49
C HIS A 243 -17.65 -12.39 -21.89
N PRO A 244 -18.63 -11.61 -22.40
CA PRO A 244 -20.00 -11.42 -21.85
C PRO A 244 -20.90 -12.67 -21.61
N THR A 245 -20.38 -13.88 -21.57
CA THR A 245 -21.05 -15.03 -20.97
C THR A 245 -21.09 -14.94 -19.43
N VAL A 246 -22.13 -15.53 -18.83
CA VAL A 246 -22.28 -15.65 -17.37
C VAL A 246 -21.25 -16.62 -16.73
N ALA A 247 -20.67 -17.52 -17.53
CA ALA A 247 -19.56 -18.37 -17.11
C ALA A 247 -18.23 -17.59 -17.14
N GLY A 248 -17.33 -17.85 -16.18
CA GLY A 248 -16.00 -17.22 -16.15
C GLY A 248 -15.87 -15.98 -15.26
N ARG A 249 -16.90 -15.62 -14.48
CA ARG A 249 -16.84 -14.48 -13.55
C ARG A 249 -16.13 -14.84 -12.24
N LEU A 250 -15.43 -13.88 -11.67
CA LEU A 250 -14.76 -14.05 -10.38
C LEU A 250 -15.76 -14.14 -9.23
N ARG A 251 -15.48 -15.02 -8.27
CA ARG A 251 -16.18 -15.11 -6.98
C ARG A 251 -15.16 -15.01 -5.86
N GLY A 252 -15.02 -13.82 -5.30
CA GLY A 252 -13.98 -13.51 -4.34
C GLY A 252 -13.70 -12.02 -4.28
N SER A 253 -12.52 -11.63 -3.85
CA SER A 253 -12.09 -10.24 -3.81
C SER A 253 -10.80 -10.07 -4.61
N LEU A 254 -10.62 -8.89 -5.21
CA LEU A 254 -9.36 -8.47 -5.82
C LEU A 254 -8.82 -7.24 -5.10
N ASP A 255 -7.51 -7.10 -5.19
CA ASP A 255 -6.73 -5.95 -4.76
C ASP A 255 -5.46 -5.89 -5.64
N ASP A 256 -4.90 -4.69 -5.82
CA ASP A 256 -3.60 -4.45 -6.47
C ASP A 256 -3.41 -5.16 -7.83
N VAL A 257 -4.33 -4.92 -8.77
CA VAL A 257 -4.22 -5.46 -10.13
C VAL A 257 -3.19 -4.65 -10.91
N MET A 258 -2.11 -5.30 -11.35
CA MET A 258 -0.99 -4.66 -12.04
C MET A 258 -0.67 -5.33 -13.36
N LEU A 259 -0.14 -4.52 -14.28
CA LEU A 259 0.33 -4.95 -15.58
C LEU A 259 1.64 -4.27 -15.94
N TYR A 260 2.64 -5.06 -16.33
CA TYR A 260 3.95 -4.62 -16.80
C TYR A 260 4.12 -4.99 -18.27
N ASP A 261 4.76 -4.14 -19.05
CA ASP A 261 5.13 -4.36 -20.46
C ASP A 261 6.47 -5.10 -20.62
N ARG A 262 6.89 -5.80 -19.56
CA ARG A 262 8.09 -6.61 -19.51
C ARG A 262 7.87 -7.85 -18.65
N VAL A 263 8.78 -8.80 -18.81
CA VAL A 263 8.91 -9.95 -17.91
C VAL A 263 9.53 -9.47 -16.60
N LEU A 264 8.85 -9.69 -15.48
CA LEU A 264 9.43 -9.55 -14.15
C LEU A 264 10.21 -10.82 -13.80
N THR A 265 11.34 -10.66 -13.12
CA THR A 265 12.14 -11.78 -12.59
C THR A 265 11.48 -12.40 -11.35
N ASP A 266 11.93 -13.60 -10.95
CA ASP A 266 11.44 -14.24 -9.71
C ASP A 266 11.64 -13.36 -8.47
N ASP A 267 12.76 -12.63 -8.40
CA ASP A 267 13.03 -11.67 -7.32
C ASP A 267 12.07 -10.47 -7.37
N GLU A 268 11.75 -9.97 -8.56
CA GLU A 268 10.79 -8.87 -8.75
C GLU A 268 9.35 -9.29 -8.44
N ILE A 269 8.98 -10.55 -8.73
CA ILE A 269 7.70 -11.12 -8.34
C ILE A 269 7.63 -11.35 -6.83
N THR A 270 8.72 -11.81 -6.23
CA THR A 270 8.86 -11.89 -4.76
C THR A 270 8.76 -10.48 -4.15
N GLN A 271 9.37 -9.48 -4.79
CA GLN A 271 9.27 -8.09 -4.39
C GLN A 271 7.83 -7.58 -4.45
N LEU A 272 7.03 -7.95 -5.44
CA LEU A 272 5.60 -7.64 -5.48
C LEU A 272 4.83 -8.30 -4.33
N TYR A 273 5.06 -9.60 -4.10
CA TYR A 273 4.45 -10.32 -2.99
C TYR A 273 4.81 -9.71 -1.61
N ASP A 274 6.08 -9.40 -1.39
CA ASP A 274 6.56 -8.81 -0.13
C ASP A 274 6.26 -7.31 -0.02
N GLY A 275 6.27 -6.59 -1.15
CA GLY A 275 6.13 -5.13 -1.26
C GLY A 275 4.68 -4.69 -1.16
N SER A 276 3.76 -5.53 -1.62
CA SER A 276 2.37 -5.47 -1.24
C SER A 276 2.15 -5.76 0.24
N ALA A 277 3.12 -6.23 1.03
CA ALA A 277 3.02 -6.29 2.49
C ALA A 277 3.64 -5.06 3.20
N SER A 278 4.23 -4.11 2.46
CA SER A 278 5.01 -3.00 3.03
C SER A 278 4.23 -1.69 3.03
N ARG A 279 3.61 -1.42 4.19
CA ARG A 279 3.39 -0.11 4.80
C ARG A 279 4.51 0.88 4.42
N ARG A 280 4.18 2.16 4.29
CA ARG A 280 5.18 3.22 4.11
C ARG A 280 6.27 3.11 5.19
N VAL A 281 7.49 3.57 4.89
CA VAL A 281 8.60 3.59 5.84
C VAL A 281 8.18 4.35 7.10
N ALA A 282 8.57 3.84 8.27
CA ALA A 282 8.52 4.57 9.52
C ALA A 282 9.84 5.32 9.71
N VAL A 283 9.79 6.54 10.22
CA VAL A 283 10.99 7.36 10.45
C VAL A 283 11.08 7.70 11.93
N ARG A 284 12.28 7.60 12.50
CA ARG A 284 12.62 8.21 13.78
C ARG A 284 13.71 9.26 13.55
N VAL A 285 13.52 10.46 14.07
CA VAL A 285 14.53 11.54 14.01
C VAL A 285 14.84 11.96 15.43
N ALA A 286 15.99 11.52 15.95
CA ALA A 286 16.39 11.85 17.31
C ALA A 286 16.76 13.33 17.47
N GLY A 287 16.92 13.81 18.70
CA GLY A 287 17.21 15.23 18.98
C GLY A 287 18.45 15.84 18.31
N LEU A 288 19.41 15.01 17.86
CA LEU A 288 20.59 15.44 17.09
C LEU A 288 20.49 15.13 15.58
N GLY A 289 19.37 14.56 15.15
CA GLY A 289 19.09 14.13 13.80
C GLY A 289 18.36 15.19 12.97
N VAL A 290 18.65 15.19 11.68
CA VAL A 290 17.98 16.01 10.67
C VAL A 290 17.61 15.12 9.47
N LEU A 291 16.33 15.06 9.13
CA LEU A 291 15.84 14.48 7.89
C LEU A 291 15.53 15.59 6.89
N ASP A 292 16.31 15.70 5.83
CA ASP A 292 16.11 16.63 4.71
C ASP A 292 15.37 15.92 3.57
N LEU A 293 14.13 16.34 3.31
CA LEU A 293 13.23 15.77 2.30
C LEU A 293 13.54 16.27 0.88
N THR A 294 14.59 17.06 0.68
CA THR A 294 15.12 17.48 -0.62
C THR A 294 14.12 18.22 -1.52
N GLY A 295 13.23 18.99 -0.92
CA GLY A 295 12.17 19.78 -1.53
C GLY A 295 10.93 18.99 -1.93
N ALA A 296 10.84 17.70 -1.59
CA ALA A 296 9.74 16.83 -2.01
C ALA A 296 8.69 16.66 -0.90
N THR A 297 7.48 16.28 -1.31
CA THR A 297 6.51 15.65 -0.41
C THR A 297 6.90 14.18 -0.23
N GLN A 298 7.07 13.74 1.01
CA GLN A 298 7.45 12.38 1.37
C GLN A 298 6.41 11.81 2.32
N ALA A 299 5.70 10.78 1.87
CA ALA A 299 4.69 10.14 2.69
C ALA A 299 5.29 8.97 3.48
N VAL A 300 4.97 8.85 4.76
CA VAL A 300 5.50 7.86 5.72
C VAL A 300 4.34 7.27 6.52
N SER A 301 4.54 6.08 7.10
CA SER A 301 3.52 5.46 7.97
C SER A 301 3.53 6.17 9.33
N GLU A 302 4.73 6.29 9.88
CA GLU A 302 4.98 6.89 11.17
C GLU A 302 6.18 7.85 11.12
N VAL A 303 6.11 8.90 11.94
CA VAL A 303 7.27 9.68 12.33
C VAL A 303 7.35 9.74 13.86
N SER A 304 8.55 9.55 14.40
CA SER A 304 8.83 9.67 15.84
C SER A 304 10.10 10.47 16.14
N GLY A 305 10.26 10.88 17.40
CA GLY A 305 11.47 11.52 17.91
C GLY A 305 11.32 13.00 18.24
N CYS A 306 12.44 13.68 18.44
CA CYS A 306 12.51 15.12 18.78
C CYS A 306 13.54 15.91 17.95
N GLY A 307 13.87 15.43 16.75
CA GLY A 307 14.76 16.10 15.81
C GLY A 307 14.07 17.02 14.81
N TYR A 308 14.73 17.20 13.65
CA TYR A 308 14.29 18.13 12.61
C TYR A 308 13.96 17.43 11.29
N VAL A 309 12.77 17.67 10.74
CA VAL A 309 12.39 17.28 9.38
C VAL A 309 12.28 18.54 8.52
N VAL A 310 13.15 18.69 7.53
CA VAL A 310 13.35 19.95 6.82
C VAL A 310 13.18 19.82 5.30
N ASN A 311 13.03 20.96 4.63
CA ASN A 311 13.10 21.09 3.18
C ASN A 311 12.14 20.14 2.44
N GLY A 312 10.83 20.30 2.65
CA GLY A 312 9.79 19.52 1.97
C GLY A 312 8.53 19.42 2.82
N THR A 313 7.66 18.47 2.46
CA THR A 313 6.43 18.15 3.21
C THR A 313 6.48 16.71 3.67
N LEU A 314 6.35 16.47 4.96
CA LEU A 314 6.18 15.13 5.51
C LEU A 314 4.70 14.80 5.56
N ALA A 315 4.25 13.79 4.83
CA ALA A 315 2.86 13.33 4.87
C ALA A 315 2.75 12.05 5.70
N VAL A 316 2.14 12.12 6.86
CA VAL A 316 2.07 11.02 7.81
C VAL A 316 0.68 10.40 7.77
N GLU A 317 0.61 9.12 7.44
CA GLU A 317 -0.67 8.44 7.26
C GLU A 317 -1.25 7.92 8.56
N GLU A 318 -0.40 7.51 9.51
CA GLU A 318 -0.87 6.72 10.64
C GLU A 318 -0.49 7.31 11.98
N ARG A 319 0.79 7.64 12.21
CA ARG A 319 1.23 8.03 13.55
C ARG A 319 2.32 9.10 13.56
N VAL A 320 2.10 10.15 14.34
CA VAL A 320 3.11 11.14 14.71
C VAL A 320 3.36 10.98 16.21
N ALA A 321 4.53 10.53 16.62
CA ALA A 321 4.91 10.35 18.02
C ALA A 321 6.03 11.33 18.41
N ALA A 322 5.67 12.46 19.00
CA ALA A 322 6.68 13.40 19.48
C ALA A 322 7.37 12.83 20.72
N GLY A 323 8.70 12.90 20.77
CA GLY A 323 9.52 12.32 21.83
C GLY A 323 10.40 11.17 21.36
N ASP A 324 11.61 11.07 21.92
CA ASP A 324 12.64 10.10 21.51
C ASP A 324 12.52 8.74 22.22
N ASP A 325 11.93 8.72 23.42
CA ASP A 325 11.80 7.58 24.32
C ASP A 325 10.58 7.79 25.23
N ASP A 326 9.72 6.78 25.37
CA ASP A 326 8.52 6.82 26.24
C ASP A 326 8.89 6.95 27.73
N ALA A 327 10.15 6.66 28.11
CA ALA A 327 10.66 6.88 29.45
C ALA A 327 11.17 8.31 29.70
N ALA A 328 11.31 9.13 28.65
CA ALA A 328 11.75 10.51 28.77
C ALA A 328 10.67 11.38 29.43
N ALA A 329 11.09 12.45 30.11
CA ALA A 329 10.16 13.43 30.62
C ALA A 329 9.46 14.16 29.47
N ALA A 330 8.18 14.47 29.66
CA ALA A 330 7.41 15.22 28.68
C ALA A 330 8.00 16.61 28.42
N GLY A 331 7.80 17.11 27.20
CA GLY A 331 8.27 18.42 26.75
C GLY A 331 9.25 18.37 25.57
N ALA A 332 9.42 17.21 24.95
CA ALA A 332 10.15 17.08 23.71
C ALA A 332 9.42 17.79 22.55
N VAL A 333 10.18 18.22 21.54
CA VAL A 333 9.64 18.91 20.36
C VAL A 333 10.14 18.22 19.11
N LEU A 334 9.24 17.76 18.24
CA LEU A 334 9.56 17.34 16.88
C LEU A 334 9.32 18.51 15.93
N SER A 335 10.36 19.05 15.31
CA SER A 335 10.23 20.19 14.38
C SER A 335 10.12 19.70 12.93
N VAL A 336 9.07 20.12 12.21
CA VAL A 336 8.76 19.70 10.83
C VAL A 336 8.53 20.94 9.96
N ALA A 337 9.14 20.99 8.77
CA ALA A 337 8.99 22.12 7.86
C ALA A 337 7.55 22.29 7.37
N ASN A 338 6.95 21.24 6.80
CA ASN A 338 5.53 21.18 6.47
C ASN A 338 5.03 19.77 6.78
N LEU A 339 3.82 19.66 7.33
CA LEU A 339 3.24 18.40 7.78
C LEU A 339 1.86 18.20 7.15
N THR A 340 1.61 17.01 6.62
CA THR A 340 0.27 16.55 6.25
C THR A 340 -0.12 15.41 7.17
N LEU A 341 -1.29 15.51 7.81
CA LEU A 341 -1.89 14.48 8.63
C LEU A 341 -3.02 13.81 7.82
N GLY A 342 -2.85 12.52 7.54
CA GLY A 342 -3.85 11.72 6.84
C GLY A 342 -5.13 11.53 7.64
N THR A 343 -6.15 10.94 7.01
CA THR A 343 -7.37 10.53 7.71
C THR A 343 -7.06 9.37 8.66
N ASN A 344 -7.61 9.42 9.86
CA ASN A 344 -7.37 8.50 10.98
C ASN A 344 -5.95 8.53 11.57
N ALA A 345 -5.13 9.53 11.23
CA ALA A 345 -3.82 9.71 11.84
C ALA A 345 -3.93 9.90 13.36
N VAL A 346 -2.96 9.33 14.09
CA VAL A 346 -2.80 9.44 15.54
C VAL A 346 -1.61 10.34 15.83
N TYR A 347 -1.85 11.46 16.47
CA TYR A 347 -0.79 12.18 17.15
C TYR A 347 -0.67 11.65 18.58
N ALA A 348 0.51 11.16 18.94
CA ALA A 348 0.83 10.65 20.27
C ALA A 348 1.91 11.51 20.91
N CYS A 349 1.77 11.76 22.21
CA CYS A 349 2.76 12.47 23.01
C CYS A 349 2.81 11.93 24.44
N SER A 350 3.98 12.02 25.06
CA SER A 350 4.10 11.83 26.51
C SER A 350 3.45 13.02 27.21
N PHE A 351 2.76 12.76 28.32
CA PHE A 351 2.11 13.78 29.14
C PHE A 351 2.25 13.48 30.62
N ASP A 352 2.79 14.45 31.38
CA ASP A 352 3.02 14.31 32.82
C ASP A 352 1.96 15.01 33.69
N GLY A 353 0.93 15.59 33.05
CA GLY A 353 -0.10 16.39 33.73
C GLY A 353 0.16 17.89 33.76
N ALA A 354 1.34 18.33 33.31
CA ALA A 354 1.74 19.74 33.20
C ALA A 354 2.35 20.07 31.82
N ALA A 355 3.25 19.22 31.33
CA ALA A 355 3.88 19.31 30.01
C ALA A 355 3.50 18.10 29.15
N ASN A 356 3.45 18.33 27.85
CA ASN A 356 3.36 17.30 26.83
C ASN A 356 4.46 17.46 25.79
N ASP A 357 4.85 16.38 25.13
CA ASP A 357 5.63 16.48 23.90
C ASP A 357 4.80 17.20 22.83
N THR A 358 5.45 17.87 21.88
CA THR A 358 4.79 18.72 20.88
C THR A 358 5.39 18.53 19.48
N VAL A 359 4.62 18.90 18.46
CA VAL A 359 5.13 19.03 17.08
C VAL A 359 5.11 20.50 16.68
N GLU A 360 6.24 21.01 16.22
CA GLU A 360 6.35 22.35 15.67
C GLU A 360 6.34 22.27 14.13
N VAL A 361 5.27 22.78 13.50
CA VAL A 361 5.18 22.85 12.04
C VAL A 361 5.56 24.26 11.57
N ALA A 362 6.81 24.45 11.11
CA ALA A 362 7.30 25.78 10.77
C ALA A 362 6.48 26.47 9.64
N GLY A 363 5.96 25.68 8.70
CA GLY A 363 5.20 26.12 7.53
C GLY A 363 3.75 25.68 7.55
N LEU A 364 3.35 24.92 6.54
CA LEU A 364 1.98 24.47 6.34
C LEU A 364 1.69 23.17 7.11
N LEU A 365 0.66 23.20 7.94
CA LEU A 365 -0.03 22.03 8.47
C LEU A 365 -1.26 21.73 7.60
N THR A 366 -1.32 20.56 6.98
CA THR A 366 -2.50 20.06 6.25
C THR A 366 -3.15 18.95 7.06
N VAL A 367 -4.47 19.00 7.23
CA VAL A 367 -5.22 17.99 7.97
C VAL A 367 -6.33 17.46 7.07
N ASP A 368 -6.16 16.24 6.56
CA ASP A 368 -7.03 15.70 5.51
C ASP A 368 -8.37 15.20 6.06
N GLY A 369 -8.42 14.80 7.34
CA GLY A 369 -9.63 14.26 7.94
C GLY A 369 -9.60 14.18 9.47
N ALA A 370 -10.57 13.47 10.04
CA ALA A 370 -10.63 13.17 11.46
C ALA A 370 -9.48 12.25 11.88
N GLY A 371 -9.05 12.33 13.14
CA GLY A 371 -7.92 11.58 13.69
C GLY A 371 -8.02 11.44 15.20
N ALA A 372 -6.90 11.20 15.87
CA ALA A 372 -6.82 11.10 17.32
C ALA A 372 -5.62 11.84 17.92
N VAL A 373 -5.82 12.44 19.09
CA VAL A 373 -4.73 12.83 19.99
C VAL A 373 -4.66 11.83 21.14
N ASP A 374 -3.50 11.21 21.34
CA ASP A 374 -3.23 10.22 22.37
C ASP A 374 -2.19 10.75 23.37
N PHE A 375 -2.59 10.94 24.64
CA PHE A 375 -1.70 11.41 25.70
C PHE A 375 -0.94 10.29 26.43
N GLY A 376 -1.07 9.03 25.99
CA GLY A 376 -0.29 7.90 26.50
C GLY A 376 -0.59 7.49 27.96
N ARG A 377 -1.61 8.06 28.60
CA ARG A 377 -1.98 7.77 29.99
C ARG A 377 -2.74 6.45 30.07
N THR A 378 -2.44 5.68 31.12
CA THR A 378 -2.97 4.33 31.34
C THR A 378 -3.88 4.29 32.57
N GLU A 379 -4.59 3.19 32.80
CA GLU A 379 -5.39 3.01 34.02
C GLU A 379 -4.56 3.04 35.31
N ALA A 380 -3.30 2.63 35.23
CA ALA A 380 -2.37 2.71 36.35
C ALA A 380 -1.95 4.15 36.66
N ASP A 381 -2.01 5.04 35.67
CA ASP A 381 -1.60 6.43 35.80
C ASP A 381 -2.53 7.36 34.97
N PRO A 382 -3.79 7.57 35.43
CA PRO A 382 -4.77 8.32 34.66
C PRO A 382 -4.60 9.83 34.80
N VAL A 383 -5.26 10.59 33.92
CA VAL A 383 -5.45 12.03 34.14
C VAL A 383 -6.38 12.24 35.34
N THR A 384 -6.05 13.17 36.24
CA THR A 384 -6.84 13.38 37.48
C THR A 384 -7.65 14.67 37.51
N ARG A 385 -7.43 15.57 36.54
CA ARG A 385 -8.02 16.91 36.49
C ARG A 385 -8.28 17.35 35.05
N SER A 386 -9.12 18.36 34.89
CA SER A 386 -9.23 19.08 33.61
C SER A 386 -7.91 19.77 33.27
N PHE A 387 -7.58 19.84 31.99
CA PHE A 387 -6.40 20.54 31.50
C PHE A 387 -6.60 21.08 30.08
N THR A 388 -5.75 22.01 29.70
CA THR A 388 -5.60 22.50 28.33
C THR A 388 -4.14 22.34 27.95
N ALA A 389 -3.88 21.76 26.78
CA ALA A 389 -2.54 21.46 26.28
C ALA A 389 -2.43 21.89 24.81
N THR A 390 -1.38 22.62 24.47
CA THR A 390 -0.99 22.86 23.08
C THR A 390 -0.19 21.64 22.61
N VAL A 391 -0.67 20.98 21.57
CA VAL A 391 -0.07 19.73 21.06
C VAL A 391 0.73 19.94 19.78
N MET A 392 0.37 20.96 19.01
CA MET A 392 1.14 21.36 17.84
C MET A 392 1.13 22.89 17.69
N THR A 393 2.18 23.43 17.08
CA THR A 393 2.19 24.79 16.54
C THR A 393 2.32 24.72 15.02
N TYR A 394 1.83 25.75 14.32
CA TYR A 394 1.90 25.82 12.86
C TYR A 394 2.05 27.25 12.34
N GLY A 395 2.74 27.42 11.21
CA GLY A 395 2.79 28.70 10.49
C GLY A 395 1.47 29.03 9.77
N THR A 396 0.95 28.07 9.02
CA THR A 396 -0.37 28.14 8.37
C THR A 396 -1.07 26.79 8.42
N VAL A 397 -2.39 26.76 8.30
CA VAL A 397 -3.17 25.52 8.36
C VAL A 397 -4.18 25.42 7.20
N SER A 398 -4.25 24.23 6.61
CA SER A 398 -5.30 23.80 5.68
C SER A 398 -6.09 22.65 6.31
N GLY A 399 -7.42 22.68 6.22
CA GLY A 399 -8.26 21.64 6.83
C GLY A 399 -8.48 21.78 8.34
N ALA A 400 -8.25 22.96 8.94
CA ALA A 400 -8.39 23.19 10.39
C ALA A 400 -9.73 22.72 10.98
N ALA A 401 -10.83 22.80 10.23
CA ALA A 401 -12.15 22.35 10.65
C ALA A 401 -12.21 20.83 10.94
N ASN A 402 -11.31 20.04 10.34
CA ASN A 402 -11.25 18.60 10.54
C ASN A 402 -10.88 18.22 11.99
N PHE A 403 -10.15 19.08 12.72
CA PHE A 403 -9.86 18.86 14.14
C PHE A 403 -11.11 18.76 15.02
N ALA A 404 -12.25 19.34 14.62
CA ALA A 404 -13.51 19.17 15.34
C ALA A 404 -13.97 17.70 15.37
N GLY A 405 -13.53 16.87 14.42
CA GLY A 405 -13.78 15.43 14.37
C GLY A 405 -12.72 14.58 15.08
N TRP A 406 -11.66 15.18 15.64
CA TRP A 406 -10.60 14.43 16.29
C TRP A 406 -11.01 13.95 17.69
N ARG A 407 -10.73 12.68 17.97
CA ARG A 407 -10.92 12.08 19.31
C ARG A 407 -9.72 12.34 20.20
N VAL A 408 -9.94 12.36 21.51
CA VAL A 408 -8.85 12.37 22.50
C VAL A 408 -8.86 11.04 23.24
N THR A 409 -7.72 10.36 23.23
CA THR A 409 -7.49 9.02 23.81
C THR A 409 -6.31 9.05 24.78
N GLY A 410 -5.98 7.91 25.39
CA GLY A 410 -4.85 7.81 26.32
C GLY A 410 -5.00 8.71 27.54
N LEU A 411 -6.19 8.78 28.14
CA LEU A 411 -6.44 9.53 29.38
C LEU A 411 -6.48 8.62 30.62
N GLY A 412 -6.32 7.31 30.42
CA GLY A 412 -6.26 6.30 31.47
C GLY A 412 -7.56 5.98 32.19
N ARG A 413 -8.69 6.61 31.82
CA ARG A 413 -10.04 6.23 32.31
C ARG A 413 -11.13 6.88 31.47
N GLU A 414 -12.38 6.54 31.76
CA GLU A 414 -13.54 7.24 31.22
C GLU A 414 -13.91 8.49 32.05
N GLY A 415 -14.91 9.25 31.60
CA GLY A 415 -15.41 10.44 32.29
C GLY A 415 -14.70 11.73 31.89
N TYR A 416 -14.48 11.91 30.58
CA TYR A 416 -13.94 13.15 30.02
C TYR A 416 -14.80 13.66 28.87
N GLN A 417 -14.86 14.97 28.73
CA GLN A 417 -15.26 15.66 27.51
C GLN A 417 -14.03 16.37 26.96
N ALA A 418 -13.74 16.19 25.69
CA ALA A 418 -12.56 16.79 25.07
C ALA A 418 -12.89 17.44 23.73
N THR A 419 -12.14 18.49 23.40
CA THR A 419 -12.23 19.19 22.12
C THR A 419 -10.82 19.46 21.61
N VAL A 420 -10.64 19.34 20.29
CA VAL A 420 -9.40 19.70 19.59
C VAL A 420 -9.72 20.85 18.64
N THR A 421 -8.96 21.93 18.73
CA THR A 421 -9.15 23.14 17.91
C THR A 421 -7.85 23.64 17.36
N ALA A 422 -7.83 24.08 16.11
CA ALA A 422 -6.71 24.79 15.50
C ALA A 422 -7.08 26.27 15.31
N ALA A 423 -6.42 27.16 16.04
CA ALA A 423 -6.58 28.61 15.93
C ALA A 423 -5.28 29.31 16.32
N ASP A 424 -5.07 30.52 15.80
CA ASP A 424 -3.97 31.41 16.22
C ASP A 424 -2.56 30.79 16.16
N GLY A 425 -2.34 29.82 15.26
CA GLY A 425 -1.05 29.15 15.09
C GLY A 425 -0.83 27.94 16.00
N GLU A 426 -1.86 27.52 16.76
CA GLU A 426 -1.78 26.41 17.70
C GLU A 426 -2.90 25.39 17.49
N VAL A 427 -2.57 24.11 17.65
CA VAL A 427 -3.54 23.03 17.86
C VAL A 427 -3.62 22.80 19.37
N VAL A 428 -4.78 23.09 19.93
CA VAL A 428 -5.04 23.03 21.37
C VAL A 428 -6.05 21.95 21.67
N VAL A 429 -5.73 21.13 22.66
CA VAL A 429 -6.65 20.15 23.26
C VAL A 429 -7.13 20.66 24.60
N THR A 430 -8.45 20.73 24.77
CA THR A 430 -9.07 21.02 26.07
C THR A 430 -9.79 19.77 26.56
N VAL A 431 -9.42 19.30 27.75
CA VAL A 431 -10.03 18.15 28.41
C VAL A 431 -10.71 18.59 29.69
N LYS A 432 -12.01 18.29 29.81
CA LYS A 432 -12.81 18.52 31.00
C LYS A 432 -13.14 17.18 31.67
N ALA A 433 -12.65 17.00 32.88
CA ALA A 433 -13.04 15.90 33.76
C ALA A 433 -14.52 16.00 34.15
N THR A 434 -15.27 14.90 34.04
CA THR A 434 -16.70 14.82 34.42
C THR A 434 -16.97 13.93 35.63
N PHE A 435 -15.95 13.26 36.18
CA PHE A 435 -16.04 12.59 37.48
C PHE A 435 -16.06 13.62 38.62
N GLY A 436 -16.91 13.39 39.63
CA GLY A 436 -17.13 14.32 40.74
C GLY A 436 -15.92 14.51 41.66
N SER A 437 -15.87 15.67 42.34
CA SER A 437 -14.91 15.93 43.41
C SER A 437 -15.24 15.07 44.64
N VAL A 438 -14.34 14.19 45.05
CA VAL A 438 -14.46 13.51 46.35
C VAL A 438 -14.04 14.50 47.44
N LEU A 439 -15.01 15.09 48.14
CA LEU A 439 -14.76 15.87 49.34
C LEU A 439 -14.61 14.91 50.54
N LEU A 440 -13.38 14.61 50.94
CA LEU A 440 -13.10 13.94 52.20
C LEU A 440 -13.25 14.95 53.34
N LEU A 441 -14.44 15.03 53.94
CA LEU A 441 -14.63 15.66 55.24
C LEU A 441 -14.04 14.73 56.31
N LYS A 442 -13.01 15.22 57.01
CA LYS A 442 -12.55 14.61 58.28
C LYS A 442 -13.39 15.10 59.44
#